data_AF-A0A5D8YTH0-F1
#
_entry.id   AF-A0A5D8YTH0-F1
#
_cell.length_a   1.000
_cell.length_b   1.000
_cell.length_c   1.000
_cell.angle_alpha   90.00
_cell.angle_beta   90.00
_cell.angle_gamma   90.00
#
_symmetry.space_group_name_H-M   'P 1'
#
loop_
_entity.id
_entity.type
_entity.pdbx_description
1 polymer ?
#
loop_
_entity_poly.entity_id
_entity_poly.type
_entity_poly.pdbx_seq_one_letter_code
_entity_poly.pdbx_strand_id
1 'polypeptide(L)'
;MVYLKLILYDRKFKQDDIYPISVRIIYNRKTTTISSGVRIEGKYWDYASGSIINTHPNYMLLNTKLSEFYLKVQKAILNLENTASFSIEELRQELSNNKPVNKINSSTSGEQHLARSGYNSRLPPISGNSSLKPASVNFCKTACLSSFIGGNVS
;
A
#
# COMPACT_ATOMS: atom_id res chain seq x y z
N MET A 1 -6.18 21.71 24.79
CA MET A 1 -5.21 20.60 24.91
C MET A 1 -5.66 19.46 24.02
N VAL A 2 -4.80 19.07 23.07
CA VAL A 2 -4.99 17.93 22.18
C VAL A 2 -4.15 16.76 22.71
N TYR A 3 -4.71 15.55 22.71
CA TYR A 3 -3.97 14.33 23.04
C TYR A 3 -3.74 13.49 21.78
N LEU A 4 -2.52 12.94 21.66
CA LEU A 4 -2.07 12.15 20.53
C LEU A 4 -1.58 10.78 21.00
N LYS A 5 -2.02 9.71 20.34
CA LYS A 5 -1.50 8.36 20.57
C LYS A 5 -1.41 7.59 19.26
N LEU A 6 -0.26 6.97 18.99
CA LEU A 6 -0.11 6.02 17.89
C LEU A 6 -0.78 4.69 18.28
N ILE A 7 -1.59 4.14 17.38
CA ILE A 7 -2.37 2.91 17.61
C ILE A 7 -2.37 2.01 16.37
N LEU A 8 -2.49 0.70 16.60
CA LEU A 8 -3.01 -0.20 15.58
C LEU A 8 -4.53 0.02 15.45
N TYR A 9 -5.08 -0.06 14.24
CA TYR A 9 -6.52 0.04 13.99
C TYR A 9 -7.13 -1.33 13.71
N ASP A 10 -7.29 -2.10 14.79
CA ASP A 10 -7.75 -3.49 14.88
C ASP A 10 -9.28 -3.67 14.98
N ARG A 11 -10.03 -2.57 15.20
CA ARG A 11 -11.50 -2.55 15.39
C ARG A 11 -12.36 -3.31 14.37
N LYS A 12 -11.83 -3.59 13.18
CA LYS A 12 -12.50 -4.38 12.15
C LYS A 12 -11.62 -5.57 11.83
N PHE A 13 -12.11 -6.77 12.14
CA PHE A 13 -11.46 -8.02 11.75
C PHE A 13 -11.21 -8.03 10.24
N LYS A 14 -10.05 -8.58 9.85
CA LYS A 14 -9.67 -8.81 8.45
C LYS A 14 -9.10 -10.20 8.32
N GLN A 15 -9.42 -10.85 7.21
CA GLN A 15 -8.97 -12.21 6.90
C GLN A 15 -7.43 -12.33 6.89
N ASP A 16 -6.72 -11.27 6.49
CA ASP A 16 -5.26 -11.26 6.35
C ASP A 16 -4.49 -10.80 7.61
N ASP A 17 -5.17 -10.49 8.72
CA ASP A 17 -4.61 -9.85 9.94
C ASP A 17 -3.85 -8.51 9.73
N ILE A 18 -3.88 -7.93 8.52
CA ILE A 18 -3.13 -6.70 8.18
C ILE A 18 -3.94 -5.42 8.50
N TYR A 19 -3.63 -4.81 9.64
CA TYR A 19 -4.25 -3.58 10.15
C TYR A 19 -3.42 -2.31 9.83
N PRO A 20 -4.07 -1.16 9.58
CA PRO A 20 -3.36 0.10 9.42
C PRO A 20 -2.97 0.71 10.77
N ILE A 21 -1.75 1.25 10.86
CA ILE A 21 -1.32 2.05 12.01
C ILE A 21 -1.82 3.47 11.81
N SER A 22 -2.40 4.05 12.86
CA SER A 22 -3.05 5.36 12.82
C SER A 22 -2.71 6.20 14.04
N VAL A 23 -2.70 7.52 13.87
CA VAL A 23 -2.64 8.47 14.99
C VAL A 23 -4.06 8.73 15.46
N ARG A 24 -4.35 8.37 16.72
CA ARG A 24 -5.57 8.77 17.41
C ARG A 24 -5.38 10.17 17.98
N ILE A 25 -6.32 11.05 17.69
CA ILE A 25 -6.34 12.46 18.10
C ILE A 25 -7.58 12.65 18.96
N ILE A 26 -7.41 13.14 20.18
CA ILE A 26 -8.52 13.40 21.11
C ILE A 26 -8.51 14.90 21.44
N TYR A 27 -9.61 15.57 21.10
CA TYR A 27 -9.83 17.00 21.35
C TYR A 27 -11.30 17.24 21.73
N ASN A 28 -11.54 18.01 22.78
CA ASN A 28 -12.88 18.33 23.30
C ASN A 28 -13.80 17.09 23.42
N ARG A 29 -13.27 16.00 24.00
CA ARG A 29 -13.90 14.67 24.15
C ARG A 29 -14.25 13.94 22.83
N LYS A 30 -14.02 14.56 21.66
CA LYS A 30 -14.18 13.93 20.34
C LYS A 30 -12.89 13.19 19.97
N THR A 31 -13.02 11.93 19.54
CA THR A 31 -11.89 11.11 19.08
C THR A 31 -11.91 11.02 17.56
N THR A 32 -10.83 11.47 16.92
CA THR A 32 -10.55 11.29 15.50
C THR A 32 -9.38 10.33 15.31
N THR A 33 -9.26 9.73 14.14
CA THR A 33 -8.14 8.83 13.81
C THR A 33 -7.68 9.12 12.38
N ILE A 34 -6.38 9.27 12.19
CA ILE A 34 -5.75 9.57 10.89
C ILE A 34 -4.74 8.45 10.58
N SER A 35 -4.92 7.78 9.44
CA SER A 35 -4.03 6.69 9.01
C SER A 35 -2.65 7.23 8.61
N SER A 36 -1.59 6.53 9.03
CA SER A 36 -0.21 6.80 8.60
C SER A 36 0.11 6.27 7.20
N GLY A 37 -0.78 5.44 6.63
CA GLY A 37 -0.52 4.67 5.40
C GLY A 37 0.28 3.38 5.62
N VAL A 38 0.97 3.22 6.76
CA VAL A 38 1.65 1.97 7.13
C VAL A 38 0.62 0.93 7.58
N ARG A 39 0.80 -0.31 7.15
CA ARG A 39 -0.02 -1.47 7.53
C ARG A 39 0.89 -2.64 7.92
N ILE A 40 0.53 -3.35 8.98
CA ILE A 40 1.28 -4.49 9.53
C ILE A 40 0.31 -5.57 10.05
N GLU A 41 0.82 -6.78 10.25
CA GLU A 41 0.13 -7.83 11.02
C GLU A 41 0.10 -7.47 12.52
N GLY A 42 -0.95 -7.89 13.23
CA GLY A 42 -1.13 -7.56 14.65
C GLY A 42 0.01 -8.07 15.53
N LYS A 43 0.58 -9.23 15.18
CA LYS A 43 1.70 -9.86 15.91
C LYS A 43 3.00 -9.04 15.95
N TYR A 44 3.16 -8.05 15.06
CA TYR A 44 4.35 -7.19 15.03
C TYR A 44 4.17 -5.85 15.77
N TRP A 45 3.00 -5.61 16.36
CA TRP A 45 2.71 -4.37 17.08
C TRP A 45 2.88 -4.54 18.59
N ASP A 46 3.68 -3.67 19.21
CA ASP A 46 3.74 -3.55 20.66
C ASP A 46 2.73 -2.51 21.15
N TYR A 47 1.72 -2.96 21.89
CA TYR A 47 0.67 -2.12 22.48
C TYR A 47 1.16 -1.28 23.67
N ALA A 48 2.28 -1.66 24.31
CA ALA A 48 2.88 -0.94 25.42
C ALA A 48 3.74 0.24 24.93
N SER A 49 4.73 0.01 24.07
CA SER A 49 5.53 1.11 23.49
C SER A 49 4.81 1.88 22.39
N GLY A 50 3.82 1.28 21.72
CA GLY A 50 3.19 1.87 20.54
C GLY A 50 4.13 1.90 19.33
N SER A 51 4.94 0.86 19.16
CA SER A 51 5.92 0.73 18.07
C SER A 51 5.93 -0.67 17.44
N ILE A 52 6.63 -0.82 16.31
CA ILE A 52 6.80 -2.10 15.64
C ILE A 52 7.98 -2.84 16.25
N ILE A 53 7.77 -4.10 16.65
CA ILE A 53 8.81 -4.93 17.27
C ILE A 53 9.95 -5.27 16.30
N ASN A 54 11.14 -5.51 16.85
CA ASN A 54 12.35 -5.84 16.09
C ASN A 54 12.28 -7.14 15.26
N THR A 55 11.31 -8.02 15.54
CA THR A 55 11.05 -9.25 14.77
C THR A 55 10.60 -8.96 13.33
N HIS A 56 10.02 -7.79 13.05
CA HIS A 56 9.62 -7.44 11.69
C HIS A 56 10.86 -7.03 10.86
N PRO A 57 11.09 -7.59 9.65
CA PRO A 57 12.34 -7.39 8.90
C PRO A 57 12.65 -5.92 8.60
N ASN A 58 11.60 -5.11 8.40
CA ASN A 58 11.73 -3.66 8.14
C ASN A 58 11.36 -2.79 9.35
N TYR A 59 11.41 -3.29 10.59
CA TYR A 59 10.93 -2.57 11.79
C TYR A 59 11.53 -1.17 11.89
N MET A 60 12.84 -1.01 11.67
CA MET A 60 13.54 0.26 11.80
C MET A 60 13.04 1.29 10.78
N LEU A 61 12.92 0.90 9.50
CA LEU A 61 12.38 1.77 8.44
C LEU A 61 10.92 2.15 8.70
N LEU A 62 10.09 1.22 9.16
CA LEU A 62 8.68 1.50 9.43
C LEU A 62 8.50 2.38 10.67
N ASN A 63 9.25 2.14 11.75
CA ASN A 63 9.23 2.99 12.94
C ASN A 63 9.72 4.41 12.63
N THR A 64 10.76 4.60 11.81
CA THR A 64 11.18 5.93 11.36
C THR A 64 10.06 6.65 10.60
N LYS A 65 9.40 5.99 9.64
CA LYS A 65 8.25 6.55 8.91
C LYS A 65 7.07 6.92 9.82
N LEU A 66 6.81 6.11 10.86
CA LEU A 66 5.76 6.40 11.85
C LEU A 66 6.11 7.61 12.71
N SER A 67 7.37 7.73 13.15
CA SER A 67 7.89 8.89 13.87
C SER A 67 7.82 10.17 13.03
N GLU A 68 8.24 10.12 11.77
CA GLU A 68 8.11 11.24 10.81
C GLU A 68 6.65 11.67 10.64
N PHE A 69 5.74 10.72 10.47
CA PHE A 69 4.31 10.99 10.35
C PHE A 69 3.72 11.60 11.62
N TYR A 70 4.09 11.06 12.79
CA TYR A 70 3.67 11.57 14.09
C TYR A 70 4.16 13.01 14.33
N LEU A 71 5.43 13.28 14.03
CA LEU A 71 6.01 14.63 14.07
C LEU A 71 5.32 15.59 13.08
N LYS A 72 4.94 15.13 11.88
CA LYS A 72 4.15 15.94 10.93
C LYS A 72 2.79 16.32 11.51
N VAL A 73 2.09 15.39 12.16
CA VAL A 73 0.80 15.66 12.84
C VAL A 73 0.98 16.64 14.00
N GLN A 74 2.02 16.47 14.83
CA GLN A 74 2.32 17.40 15.92
C GLN A 74 2.60 18.82 15.42
N LYS A 75 3.43 18.98 14.38
CA LYS A 75 3.72 20.30 13.77
C LYS A 75 2.46 20.97 13.23
N ALA A 76 1.59 20.22 12.54
CA ALA A 76 0.33 20.77 12.04
C ALA A 76 -0.60 21.24 13.16
N ILE A 77 -0.65 20.53 14.29
CA ILE A 77 -1.43 20.95 15.47
C ILE A 77 -0.86 22.23 16.09
N LEU A 78 0.46 22.30 16.29
CA LEU A 78 1.12 23.51 16.84
C LEU A 78 0.90 24.74 15.95
N ASN A 79 0.96 24.58 14.62
CA ASN A 79 0.69 25.67 13.68
C ASN A 79 -0.75 26.18 13.81
N LEU A 80 -1.74 25.27 13.96
CA LEU A 80 -3.14 25.64 14.13
C LEU A 80 -3.41 26.30 15.48
N GLU A 81 -2.86 25.75 16.58
CA GLU A 81 -2.99 26.33 17.94
C GLU A 81 -2.37 27.74 18.04
N ASN A 82 -1.33 28.05 17.25
CA ASN A 82 -0.71 29.38 17.20
C ASN A 82 -1.50 30.40 16.35
N THR A 83 -2.36 29.96 15.43
CA THR A 83 -2.99 30.83 14.43
C THR A 83 -4.48 31.08 14.70
N ALA A 84 -5.20 30.08 15.23
CA ALA A 84 -6.65 30.14 15.43
C ALA A 84 -7.15 29.15 16.50
N SER A 85 -8.47 29.06 16.67
CA SER A 85 -9.10 28.01 17.48
C SER A 85 -9.03 26.65 16.77
N PHE A 86 -8.19 25.73 17.26
CA PHE A 86 -7.95 24.41 16.66
C PHE A 86 -9.23 23.64 16.26
N SER A 87 -9.35 23.33 14.96
CA SER A 87 -10.39 22.46 14.40
C SER A 87 -9.82 21.17 13.79
N ILE A 88 -10.58 20.07 13.90
CA ILE A 88 -10.20 18.77 13.30
C ILE A 88 -10.21 18.86 11.77
N GLU A 89 -11.11 19.62 11.17
CA GLU A 89 -11.25 19.69 9.72
C GLU A 89 -10.10 20.48 9.09
N GLU A 90 -9.68 21.58 9.72
CA GLU A 90 -8.47 22.32 9.37
C GLU A 90 -7.22 21.44 9.46
N LEU A 91 -7.10 20.60 10.50
CA LEU A 91 -6.01 19.64 10.62
C LEU A 91 -5.99 18.62 9.48
N ARG A 92 -7.16 18.12 9.04
CA ARG A 92 -7.24 17.23 7.87
C ARG A 92 -6.82 17.95 6.60
N GLN A 93 -7.27 19.19 6.41
CA GLN A 93 -6.92 20.03 5.28
C GLN A 93 -5.40 20.28 5.23
N GLU A 94 -4.80 20.71 6.34
CA GLU A 94 -3.36 20.97 6.45
C GLU A 94 -2.51 19.73 6.16
N LEU A 95 -2.90 18.56 6.69
CA LEU A 95 -2.22 17.30 6.40
C LEU A 95 -2.36 16.86 4.94
N SER A 96 -3.45 17.24 4.26
CA SER A 96 -3.70 16.93 2.85
C SER A 96 -3.01 17.87 1.86
N ASN A 97 -2.90 19.16 2.20
CA ASN A 97 -2.23 20.20 1.41
C ASN A 97 -0.73 19.95 1.32
N ASN A 98 -0.13 19.47 2.42
CA ASN A 98 1.28 19.07 2.50
C ASN A 98 1.56 17.70 1.83
N LYS A 99 0.87 17.37 0.72
CA LYS A 99 1.26 16.31 -0.21
C LYS A 99 2.09 16.95 -1.33
N PRO A 100 3.17 16.33 -1.82
CA PRO A 100 3.88 16.83 -3.00
C PRO A 100 2.93 16.77 -4.19
N VAL A 101 2.41 17.94 -4.59
CA VAL A 101 1.56 18.08 -5.77
C VAL A 101 2.45 17.90 -6.99
N ASN A 102 2.53 16.65 -7.46
CA ASN A 102 3.20 16.34 -8.71
C ASN A 102 2.28 16.79 -9.87
N LYS A 103 2.31 18.10 -10.16
CA LYS A 103 1.62 18.75 -11.28
C LYS A 103 2.21 18.25 -12.59
N ILE A 104 1.76 17.07 -13.02
CA ILE A 104 1.93 16.63 -14.40
C ILE A 104 0.98 17.49 -15.24
N ASN A 105 1.52 18.56 -15.82
CA ASN A 105 0.78 19.44 -16.73
C ASN A 105 0.55 18.70 -18.05
N SER A 106 -0.52 17.90 -18.14
CA SER A 106 -0.90 17.21 -19.38
C SER A 106 -1.61 18.17 -20.34
N SER A 107 -0.90 19.19 -20.83
CA SER A 107 -1.36 20.12 -21.86
C SER A 107 -0.83 19.71 -23.23
N THR A 108 -1.43 18.69 -23.83
CA THR A 108 -1.24 18.35 -25.25
C THR A 108 -2.56 17.96 -25.91
N SER A 109 -3.46 18.94 -26.01
CA SER A 109 -4.56 18.94 -26.99
C SER A 109 -4.10 19.74 -28.21
N GLY A 110 -3.91 19.07 -29.34
CA GLY A 110 -3.29 19.68 -30.53
C GLY A 110 -3.27 18.73 -31.72
N GLU A 111 -4.44 18.34 -32.21
CA GLU A 111 -4.57 17.73 -33.54
C GLU A 111 -4.23 18.78 -34.62
N GLN A 112 -3.22 18.55 -35.46
CA GLN A 112 -3.15 19.15 -36.81
C GLN A 112 -2.57 18.16 -37.84
N HIS A 113 -3.27 18.01 -38.96
CA HIS A 113 -2.92 17.16 -40.10
C HIS A 113 -1.68 17.66 -40.87
N LEU A 114 -0.93 16.76 -41.52
CA LEU A 114 -0.96 16.54 -42.99
C LEU A 114 0.09 15.51 -43.47
N ALA A 115 -0.19 14.88 -44.61
CA ALA A 115 0.57 13.75 -45.14
C ALA A 115 1.81 14.14 -45.96
N ARG A 116 2.80 13.24 -46.06
CA ARG A 116 3.66 13.18 -47.26
C ARG A 116 4.11 11.74 -47.62
N SER A 117 4.08 11.48 -48.92
CA SER A 117 4.29 10.21 -49.63
C SER A 117 5.66 9.55 -49.45
N GLY A 118 5.70 8.21 -49.51
CA GLY A 118 6.90 7.38 -49.67
C GLY A 118 6.59 5.91 -49.96
N TYR A 119 6.50 5.52 -51.25
CA TYR A 119 6.53 4.14 -51.74
C TYR A 119 7.84 3.43 -51.29
N ASN A 120 8.02 2.11 -51.14
CA ASN A 120 7.45 0.86 -51.73
C ASN A 120 7.89 -0.35 -50.84
N SER A 121 7.56 -1.66 -51.00
CA SER A 121 6.64 -2.44 -51.85
C SER A 121 6.57 -3.91 -51.38
N ARG A 122 5.40 -4.59 -51.51
CA ARG A 122 5.17 -6.07 -51.44
C ARG A 122 5.40 -6.71 -50.04
N LEU A 123 4.62 -7.70 -49.58
CA LEU A 123 4.05 -8.88 -50.26
C LEU A 123 2.54 -9.13 -49.96
N PRO A 124 1.83 -9.95 -50.77
CA PRO A 124 0.40 -10.26 -50.58
C PRO A 124 0.14 -11.30 -49.47
N PRO A 125 -1.12 -11.40 -48.97
CA PRO A 125 -1.49 -12.35 -47.92
C PRO A 125 -1.60 -13.79 -48.46
N ILE A 126 -0.97 -14.74 -47.77
CA ILE A 126 -1.20 -16.17 -48.03
C ILE A 126 -2.45 -16.62 -47.25
N SER A 127 -3.57 -16.71 -47.96
CA SER A 127 -4.68 -17.59 -47.61
C SER A 127 -4.25 -19.04 -47.83
N GLY A 128 -4.58 -19.95 -46.91
CA GLY A 128 -4.07 -21.33 -46.97
C GLY A 128 -4.56 -22.23 -45.83
N ASN A 129 -5.82 -22.64 -45.91
CA ASN A 129 -6.45 -23.54 -44.94
C ASN A 129 -5.80 -24.93 -44.98
N SER A 130 -5.49 -25.53 -43.83
CA SER A 130 -5.48 -27.00 -43.70
C SER A 130 -5.62 -27.46 -42.24
N SER A 131 -6.69 -28.21 -42.01
CA SER A 131 -6.83 -29.09 -40.85
C SER A 131 -5.76 -30.18 -40.87
N LEU A 132 -5.15 -30.50 -39.73
CA LEU A 132 -4.65 -31.84 -39.36
C LEU A 132 -4.20 -31.85 -37.88
N LYS A 133 -5.05 -32.42 -37.01
CA LYS A 133 -4.59 -33.21 -35.85
C LYS A 133 -4.24 -34.63 -36.39
N PRO A 134 -3.45 -35.49 -35.71
CA PRO A 134 -3.10 -35.44 -34.28
C PRO A 134 -1.61 -35.74 -33.95
N ALA A 135 -1.24 -35.56 -32.69
CA ALA A 135 -0.13 -36.31 -32.07
C ALA A 135 -0.43 -36.53 -30.59
N SER A 136 -0.81 -37.77 -30.24
CA SER A 136 -0.84 -38.26 -28.87
C SER A 136 0.50 -38.91 -28.58
N VAL A 137 1.31 -38.37 -27.66
CA VAL A 137 2.29 -39.17 -26.92
C VAL A 137 2.31 -38.72 -25.46
N ASN A 138 2.09 -39.71 -24.60
CA ASN A 138 2.08 -39.64 -23.14
C ASN A 138 3.36 -39.01 -22.57
N PHE A 139 3.22 -38.24 -21.48
CA PHE A 139 4.28 -38.15 -20.47
C PHE A 139 3.79 -38.73 -19.15
N CYS A 140 4.59 -39.61 -18.56
CA CYS A 140 4.14 -40.49 -17.49
C CYS A 140 4.31 -39.85 -16.10
N LYS A 141 3.45 -40.30 -15.19
CA LYS A 141 3.53 -40.26 -13.72
C LYS A 141 4.90 -39.86 -13.13
N THR A 142 4.87 -39.05 -12.07
CA THR A 142 5.05 -39.56 -10.69
C THR A 142 4.52 -38.54 -9.68
N ALA A 143 3.50 -38.93 -8.92
CA ALA A 143 3.10 -38.29 -7.68
C ALA A 143 2.94 -39.39 -6.63
N CYS A 144 3.79 -39.38 -5.59
CA CYS A 144 3.59 -40.02 -4.28
C CYS A 144 4.84 -39.78 -3.43
N LEU A 145 4.73 -38.90 -2.44
CA LEU A 145 5.71 -38.76 -1.36
C LEU A 145 4.96 -38.44 -0.06
N SER A 146 4.22 -39.44 0.41
CA SER A 146 3.63 -39.47 1.75
C SER A 146 4.63 -40.14 2.70
N SER A 147 5.45 -39.34 3.37
CA SER A 147 6.33 -39.81 4.45
C SER A 147 5.53 -39.95 5.74
N PHE A 148 5.35 -41.17 6.26
CA PHE A 148 4.70 -41.41 7.54
C PHE A 148 5.31 -42.62 8.25
N ILE A 149 5.50 -42.50 9.58
CA ILE A 149 5.96 -43.54 10.54
C ILE A 149 7.44 -44.00 10.36
N GLY A 150 8.28 -44.16 11.38
CA GLY A 150 8.14 -43.86 12.82
C GLY A 150 8.54 -45.01 13.76
N GLY A 151 9.73 -44.93 14.36
CA GLY A 151 10.01 -45.47 15.72
C GLY A 151 10.49 -46.93 15.90
N ASN A 152 11.44 -47.06 16.83
CA ASN A 152 12.06 -48.24 17.48
C ASN A 152 13.35 -48.78 16.81
N VAL A 153 14.51 -48.89 17.48
CA VAL A 153 14.86 -48.95 18.94
C VAL A 153 14.42 -50.22 19.65
N SER A 154 15.17 -51.32 19.44
CA SER A 154 15.92 -52.05 20.48
C SER A 154 16.79 -53.11 19.81
#